data_AF-A0A9X1MQI9-F1
#
_entry.id   AF-A0A9X1MQI9-F1
#
_cell.length_a   1.000
_cell.length_b   1.000
_cell.length_c   1.000
_cell.angle_alpha   90.00
_cell.angle_beta   90.00
_cell.angle_gamma   90.00
#
_symmetry.space_group_name_H-M   'P 1'
#
loop_
_entity.id
_entity.type
_entity.pdbx_description
1 polymer ?
#
loop_
_entity_poly.entity_id
_entity_poly.type
_entity_poly.pdbx_seq_one_letter_code
_entity_poly.pdbx_strand_id
1 'polypeptide(L)'
;MELGEALTRWSIRAALALLVVCCAGRQLAGERSRWQAIDRVLWPLGCGLFLTHIAAAIYFFHHGSQAEAYADIAQQTKQVLGAAVGEGLYVNYLMAVVWTADALWLLAAPTSYRKRPVWIEGAVLGFFLFIAFNGTVIFKSGWLRASGIIGTLVVAAAFAWRITRDRKSEA
;
A
#
# COMPACT_ATOMS: atom_id res chain seq x y z
N MET A 1 23.22 -11.30 8.53
CA MET A 1 21.79 -11.56 8.85
C MET A 1 21.05 -10.30 9.27
N GLU A 2 21.59 -9.44 10.15
CA GLU A 2 20.86 -8.25 10.64
C GLU A 2 20.46 -7.22 9.59
N LEU A 3 21.30 -6.96 8.59
CA LEU A 3 21.01 -5.94 7.58
C LEU A 3 19.80 -6.31 6.71
N GLY A 4 19.69 -7.56 6.26
CA GLY A 4 18.59 -8.03 5.41
C GLY A 4 17.25 -8.00 6.14
N GLU A 5 17.23 -8.39 7.42
CA GLU A 5 16.03 -8.35 8.24
C GLU A 5 15.60 -6.91 8.56
N ALA A 6 16.55 -6.04 8.93
CA ALA A 6 16.27 -4.63 9.17
C ALA A 6 15.77 -3.94 7.89
N LEU A 7 16.41 -4.17 6.75
CA LEU A 7 16.02 -3.60 5.46
C LEU A 7 14.60 -4.02 5.09
N THR A 8 14.30 -5.33 5.15
CA THR A 8 12.98 -5.87 4.80
C THR A 8 11.88 -5.33 5.72
N ARG A 9 12.18 -5.18 7.01
CA ARG A 9 11.22 -4.69 8.01
C ARG A 9 10.98 -3.19 7.92
N TRP A 10 12.02 -2.39 7.74
CA TRP A 10 11.88 -0.92 7.68
C TRP A 10 11.35 -0.44 6.34
N SER A 11 11.71 -1.09 5.24
CA SER A 11 11.18 -0.77 3.91
C SER A 11 9.66 -0.91 3.84
N ILE A 12 9.08 -2.02 4.33
CA ILE A 12 7.62 -2.18 4.33
C ILE A 12 6.91 -1.19 5.26
N ARG A 13 7.48 -0.90 6.43
CA ARG A 13 6.90 0.08 7.37
C ARG A 13 6.90 1.49 6.78
N ALA A 14 8.01 1.88 6.17
CA ALA A 14 8.12 3.17 5.51
C ALA A 14 7.20 3.25 4.28
N ALA A 15 7.10 2.18 3.48
CA ALA A 15 6.17 2.11 2.36
C ALA A 15 4.71 2.27 2.81
N LEU A 16 4.28 1.54 3.84
CA LEU A 16 2.92 1.65 4.40
C LEU A 16 2.64 3.03 5.00
N ALA A 17 3.61 3.63 5.68
CA ALA A 17 3.47 4.99 6.20
C ALA A 17 3.27 6.01 5.07
N LEU A 18 4.08 5.92 4.01
CA LEU A 18 3.95 6.78 2.83
C LEU A 18 2.62 6.54 2.10
N LEU A 19 2.16 5.29 2.02
CA LEU A 19 0.86 4.95 1.45
C LEU A 19 -0.27 5.65 2.20
N VAL A 20 -0.31 5.52 3.54
CA VAL A 20 -1.33 6.17 4.37
C VAL A 20 -1.28 7.70 4.23
N VAL A 21 -0.07 8.29 4.29
CA VAL A 21 0.13 9.74 4.16
C VAL A 21 -0.33 10.26 2.80
N CYS A 22 0.05 9.59 1.71
CA CYS A 22 -0.32 10.00 0.35
C CYS A 22 -1.84 9.83 0.13
N CYS A 23 -2.40 8.69 0.52
CA CYS A 23 -3.84 8.43 0.38
C CYS A 23 -4.67 9.42 1.20
N ALA A 24 -4.41 9.57 2.50
CA ALA A 24 -5.15 10.52 3.34
C ALA A 24 -4.95 11.97 2.87
N GLY A 25 -3.71 12.34 2.53
CA GLY A 25 -3.41 13.68 2.07
C GLY A 25 -4.09 14.03 0.75
N ARG A 26 -4.20 13.10 -0.21
CA ARG A 26 -4.97 13.32 -1.45
C ARG A 26 -6.44 13.63 -1.16
N GLN A 27 -7.04 12.92 -0.20
CA GLN A 27 -8.44 13.15 0.18
C GLN A 27 -8.64 14.48 0.93
N LEU A 28 -7.70 14.86 1.81
CA LEU A 28 -7.82 16.05 2.65
C LEU A 28 -7.40 17.35 1.94
N ALA A 29 -6.29 17.30 1.19
CA ALA A 29 -5.70 18.48 0.57
C ALA A 29 -6.35 18.87 -0.77
N GLY A 30 -7.11 17.97 -1.41
CA GLY A 30 -7.77 18.23 -2.69
C GLY A 30 -6.79 18.73 -3.76
N GLU A 31 -7.14 19.82 -4.45
CA GLU A 31 -6.35 20.39 -5.56
C GLU A 31 -5.21 21.32 -5.13
N ARG A 32 -4.83 21.35 -3.85
CA ARG A 32 -3.73 22.23 -3.38
C ARG A 32 -2.40 21.91 -4.07
N SER A 33 -1.88 22.87 -4.86
CA SER A 33 -0.65 22.74 -5.65
C SER A 33 0.57 22.22 -4.86
N ARG A 34 0.79 22.71 -3.62
CA ARG A 34 1.89 22.23 -2.76
C ARG A 34 1.81 20.74 -2.45
N TRP A 35 0.62 20.22 -2.17
CA TRP A 35 0.43 18.80 -1.89
C TRP A 35 0.67 17.96 -3.14
N GLN A 36 0.28 18.46 -4.31
CA GLN A 36 0.51 17.77 -5.58
C GLN A 36 2.01 17.56 -5.86
N ALA A 37 2.84 18.55 -5.53
CA ALA A 37 4.29 18.45 -5.67
C ALA A 37 4.89 17.41 -4.69
N ILE A 38 4.43 17.42 -3.44
CA ILE A 38 4.86 16.44 -2.42
C ILE A 38 4.46 15.02 -2.82
N ASP A 39 3.20 14.83 -3.21
CA ASP A 39 2.64 13.56 -3.67
C ASP A 39 3.41 12.98 -4.86
N ARG A 40 3.86 13.83 -5.80
CA ARG A 40 4.67 13.41 -6.97
C ARG A 40 6.03 12.81 -6.58
N VAL A 41 6.55 13.13 -5.39
CA VAL A 41 7.82 12.61 -4.87
C VAL A 41 7.58 11.44 -3.91
N LEU A 42 6.67 11.61 -2.94
CA LEU A 42 6.43 10.62 -1.90
C LEU A 42 5.78 9.35 -2.44
N TRP A 43 4.92 9.45 -3.46
CA TRP A 43 4.20 8.31 -3.98
C TRP A 43 5.11 7.29 -4.70
N PRO A 44 5.97 7.70 -5.66
CA PRO A 44 6.96 6.80 -6.24
C PRO A 44 8.00 6.31 -5.22
N LEU A 45 8.36 7.12 -4.22
CA LEU A 45 9.27 6.72 -3.15
C LEU A 45 8.68 5.55 -2.33
N GLY A 46 7.39 5.64 -1.96
CA GLY A 46 6.68 4.55 -1.29
C GLY A 46 6.64 3.27 -2.12
N CYS A 47 6.38 3.42 -3.43
CA CYS A 47 6.45 2.29 -4.36
C CYS A 47 7.85 1.67 -4.42
N GLY A 48 8.90 2.49 -4.52
CA GLY A 48 10.29 2.01 -4.55
C GLY A 48 10.68 1.26 -3.28
N LEU A 49 10.23 1.72 -2.10
CA LEU A 49 10.42 1.01 -0.84
C LEU A 49 9.67 -0.32 -0.79
N PHE A 50 8.46 -0.39 -1.33
CA PHE A 50 7.71 -1.63 -1.43
C PHE A 50 8.37 -2.65 -2.38
N LEU A 51 8.88 -2.20 -3.53
CA LEU A 51 9.67 -3.05 -4.43
C LEU A 51 10.96 -3.53 -3.78
N THR A 52 11.64 -2.64 -3.04
CA THR A 52 12.83 -2.99 -2.25
C THR A 52 12.51 -4.05 -1.20
N HIS A 53 11.37 -3.93 -0.52
CA HIS A 53 10.89 -4.94 0.43
C HIS A 53 10.72 -6.31 -0.24
N ILE A 54 10.05 -6.38 -1.39
CA ILE A 54 9.85 -7.64 -2.12
C ILE A 54 11.18 -8.23 -2.59
N ALA A 55 12.04 -7.41 -3.19
CA ALA A 55 13.35 -7.86 -3.68
C ALA A 55 14.24 -8.37 -2.53
N ALA A 56 14.25 -7.66 -1.40
CA ALA A 56 14.97 -8.07 -0.20
C ALA A 56 14.41 -9.36 0.40
N ALA A 57 13.09 -9.52 0.44
CA ALA A 57 12.44 -10.74 0.92
C ALA A 57 12.87 -11.96 0.08
N ILE A 58 12.79 -11.85 -1.25
CA ILE A 58 13.15 -12.94 -2.17
C ILE A 58 14.65 -13.27 -2.08
N TYR A 59 15.51 -12.25 -2.06
CA TYR A 59 16.95 -12.42 -2.06
C TYR A 59 17.49 -12.97 -0.73
N PHE A 60 17.02 -12.45 0.42
CA PHE A 60 17.57 -12.80 1.72
C PHE A 60 16.85 -13.97 2.41
N PHE A 61 15.56 -14.19 2.17
CA PHE A 61 14.76 -15.16 2.93
C PHE A 61 14.29 -16.37 2.11
N HIS A 62 14.25 -16.25 0.78
CA HIS A 62 13.78 -17.33 -0.09
C HIS A 62 14.84 -17.81 -1.09
N HIS A 63 16.12 -17.45 -0.88
CA HIS A 63 17.26 -17.85 -1.72
C HIS A 63 17.07 -17.62 -3.23
N GLY A 64 16.20 -16.70 -3.64
CA GLY A 64 15.80 -16.52 -5.04
C GLY A 64 14.79 -17.53 -5.59
N SER A 65 14.31 -18.49 -4.78
CA SER A 65 13.29 -19.47 -5.13
C SER A 65 11.88 -18.95 -4.86
N GLN A 66 11.11 -18.73 -5.93
CA GLN A 66 9.68 -18.36 -5.79
C GLN A 66 8.84 -19.49 -5.18
N ALA A 67 9.25 -20.75 -5.34
CA ALA A 67 8.56 -21.90 -4.76
C ALA A 67 8.66 -21.91 -3.23
N GLU A 68 9.81 -21.53 -2.67
CA GLU A 68 9.98 -21.38 -1.22
C GLU A 68 9.13 -20.24 -0.67
N ALA A 69 9.10 -19.09 -1.37
CA ALA A 69 8.26 -17.96 -0.98
C ALA A 69 6.76 -18.32 -0.95
N TYR A 70 6.30 -19.11 -1.93
CA TYR A 70 4.91 -19.58 -1.98
C TYR A 70 4.60 -20.55 -0.82
N ALA A 71 5.49 -21.49 -0.54
CA ALA A 71 5.32 -22.46 0.55
C ALA A 71 5.27 -21.78 1.93
N ASP A 72 6.13 -20.79 2.17
CA ASP A 72 6.15 -20.01 3.41
C ASP A 72 4.85 -19.23 3.63
N ILE A 73 4.33 -18.57 2.59
CA ILE A 73 3.04 -17.85 2.70
C ILE A 73 1.87 -18.82 2.88
N ALA A 74 1.90 -19.98 2.21
CA ALA A 74 0.89 -21.01 2.42
C ALA A 74 0.90 -21.51 3.88
N GLN A 75 2.09 -21.67 4.48
CA GLN A 75 2.22 -22.08 5.88
C GLN A 75 1.74 -20.99 6.85
N GLN A 76 2.11 -19.72 6.64
CA GLN A 76 1.61 -18.61 7.47
C GLN A 76 0.08 -18.48 7.39
N THR A 77 -0.48 -18.62 6.19
CA THR A 77 -1.94 -18.58 5.99
C THR A 77 -2.62 -19.75 6.68
N LYS A 78 -2.02 -20.95 6.66
CA LYS A 78 -2.53 -22.10 7.42
C LYS A 78 -2.54 -21.84 8.93
N GLN A 79 -1.51 -21.18 9.47
CA GLN A 79 -1.42 -20.88 10.90
C GLN A 79 -2.44 -19.83 11.34
N VAL A 80 -2.74 -18.84 10.50
CA VAL A 80 -3.62 -17.70 10.86
C VAL A 80 -5.08 -17.97 10.48
N LEU A 81 -5.32 -18.53 9.29
CA LEU A 81 -6.64 -18.70 8.70
C LEU A 81 -7.07 -20.17 8.59
N GLY A 82 -6.23 -21.13 9.00
CA GLY A 82 -6.53 -22.56 8.94
C GLY A 82 -6.41 -23.19 7.55
N ALA A 83 -6.31 -22.37 6.49
CA ALA A 83 -6.19 -22.79 5.10
C ALA A 83 -4.79 -22.48 4.54
N ALA A 84 -4.14 -23.46 3.91
CA ALA A 84 -2.81 -23.30 3.36
C ALA A 84 -2.83 -22.63 1.98
N VAL A 85 -3.13 -21.33 1.93
CA VAL A 85 -3.23 -20.58 0.67
C VAL A 85 -2.01 -19.67 0.52
N GLY A 86 -1.20 -19.91 -0.52
CA GLY A 86 -0.02 -19.07 -0.84
C GLY A 86 -0.35 -17.82 -1.66
N GLU A 87 -1.63 -17.60 -1.99
CA GLU A 87 -2.10 -16.53 -2.88
C GLU A 87 -1.76 -15.12 -2.39
N GLY A 88 -1.53 -14.93 -1.09
CA GLY A 88 -1.02 -13.67 -0.54
C GLY A 88 0.27 -13.19 -1.22
N LEU A 89 1.09 -14.11 -1.75
CA LEU A 89 2.27 -13.78 -2.55
C LEU A 89 1.88 -13.07 -3.86
N TYR A 90 0.93 -13.65 -4.59
CA TYR A 90 0.46 -13.09 -5.86
C TYR A 90 -0.28 -11.77 -5.67
N VAL A 91 -1.01 -11.61 -4.56
CA VAL A 91 -1.65 -10.34 -4.20
C VAL A 91 -0.61 -9.24 -3.95
N ASN A 92 0.51 -9.56 -3.30
CA ASN A 92 1.61 -8.60 -3.13
C ASN A 92 2.31 -8.26 -4.47
N TYR A 93 2.46 -9.22 -5.37
CA TYR A 93 2.98 -8.94 -6.72
C TYR A 93 2.01 -8.10 -7.53
N LEU A 94 0.71 -8.36 -7.43
CA LEU A 94 -0.30 -7.51 -8.04
C LEU A 94 -0.24 -6.08 -7.49
N MET A 95 -0.07 -5.91 -6.18
CA MET A 95 0.17 -4.60 -5.57
C MET A 95 1.40 -3.91 -6.14
N ALA A 96 2.51 -4.64 -6.32
CA ALA A 96 3.72 -4.08 -6.90
C ALA A 96 3.49 -3.59 -8.34
N VAL A 97 2.79 -4.38 -9.17
CA VAL A 97 2.45 -4.00 -10.55
C VAL A 97 1.53 -2.79 -10.57
N VAL A 98 0.44 -2.81 -9.80
CA VAL A 98 -0.55 -1.73 -9.76
C VAL A 98 0.08 -0.43 -9.23
N TRP A 99 0.85 -0.50 -8.14
CA TRP A 99 1.49 0.70 -7.57
C TRP A 99 2.58 1.25 -8.50
N THR A 100 3.34 0.39 -9.16
CA THR A 100 4.34 0.83 -10.15
C THR A 100 3.67 1.52 -11.32
N ALA A 101 2.62 0.93 -11.90
CA ALA A 101 1.88 1.53 -13.01
C ALA A 101 1.25 2.87 -12.61
N ASP A 102 0.65 2.95 -11.42
CA ASP A 102 0.03 4.16 -10.89
C ASP A 102 1.07 5.27 -10.62
N ALA A 103 2.23 4.91 -10.06
CA ALA A 103 3.33 5.84 -9.83
C ALA A 103 3.96 6.34 -11.15
N LEU A 104 4.15 5.45 -12.13
CA LEU A 104 4.64 5.82 -13.46
C LEU A 104 3.65 6.73 -14.18
N TRP A 105 2.34 6.47 -14.06
CA TRP A 105 1.32 7.35 -14.64
C TRP A 105 1.36 8.75 -14.00
N LEU A 106 1.49 8.84 -12.68
CA LEU A 106 1.66 10.12 -11.98
C LEU A 106 2.93 10.88 -12.44
N LEU A 107 4.04 10.17 -12.66
CA LEU A 107 5.29 10.77 -13.08
C LEU A 107 5.27 11.25 -14.53
N ALA A 108 4.80 10.39 -15.45
CA ALA A 108 4.82 10.61 -16.89
C ALA A 108 3.73 11.57 -17.37
N ALA A 109 2.53 11.52 -16.77
CA ALA A 109 1.38 12.31 -17.21
C ALA A 109 0.57 12.84 -16.01
N PRO A 110 1.13 13.75 -15.19
CA PRO A 110 0.49 14.25 -13.97
C PRO A 110 -0.88 14.89 -14.22
N THR A 111 -1.05 15.62 -15.33
CA THR A 111 -2.34 16.24 -15.68
C THR A 111 -3.40 15.19 -16.01
N SER A 112 -3.04 14.13 -16.73
CA SER A 112 -3.95 13.01 -17.03
C SER A 112 -4.29 12.24 -15.76
N TYR A 113 -3.29 11.94 -14.93
CA TYR A 113 -3.44 11.24 -13.66
C TYR A 113 -4.41 11.94 -12.69
N ARG A 114 -4.39 13.28 -12.66
CA ARG A 114 -5.28 14.09 -11.83
C ARG A 114 -6.72 14.13 -12.34
N LYS A 115 -6.94 13.92 -13.64
CA LYS A 115 -8.26 13.82 -14.27
C LYS A 115 -8.85 12.41 -14.25
N ARG A 116 -8.24 11.48 -13.50
CA ARG A 116 -8.72 10.09 -13.44
C ARG A 116 -10.17 10.05 -12.93
N PRO A 117 -10.99 9.12 -13.45
CA PRO A 117 -12.33 8.87 -12.93
C PRO A 117 -12.30 8.52 -11.43
N VAL A 118 -13.31 8.98 -10.69
CA VAL A 118 -13.46 8.74 -9.25
C VAL A 118 -13.54 7.25 -8.91
N TRP A 119 -14.10 6.42 -9.82
CA TRP A 119 -14.17 4.97 -9.61
C TRP A 119 -12.78 4.31 -9.66
N ILE A 120 -11.87 4.77 -10.53
CA ILE A 120 -10.49 4.27 -10.58
C ILE A 120 -9.77 4.65 -9.28
N GLU A 121 -9.93 5.90 -8.85
CA GLU A 121 -9.38 6.37 -7.58
C GLU A 121 -9.88 5.51 -6.40
N GLY A 122 -11.19 5.27 -6.32
CA GLY A 122 -11.79 4.43 -5.28
C GLY A 122 -11.32 2.98 -5.35
N ALA A 123 -11.20 2.40 -6.54
CA ALA A 123 -10.72 1.03 -6.73
C ALA A 123 -9.26 0.86 -6.31
N VAL A 124 -8.36 1.75 -6.74
CA VAL A 124 -6.94 1.72 -6.36
C VAL A 124 -6.77 1.95 -4.86
N LEU A 125 -7.48 2.92 -4.29
CA LEU A 125 -7.48 3.18 -2.85
C LEU A 125 -7.97 1.98 -2.05
N GLY A 126 -9.13 1.42 -2.44
CA GLY A 126 -9.73 0.26 -1.79
C GLY A 126 -8.84 -0.97 -1.86
N PHE A 127 -8.23 -1.23 -3.02
CA PHE A 127 -7.29 -2.32 -3.20
C PHE A 127 -6.06 -2.20 -2.28
N PHE A 128 -5.44 -1.02 -2.22
CA PHE A 128 -4.29 -0.78 -1.35
C PHE A 128 -4.63 -0.85 0.13
N LEU A 129 -5.78 -0.30 0.55
CA LEU A 129 -6.24 -0.42 1.92
C LEU A 129 -6.54 -1.86 2.30
N PHE A 130 -7.17 -2.62 1.40
CA PHE A 130 -7.43 -4.04 1.62
C PHE A 130 -6.13 -4.81 1.89
N ILE A 131 -5.12 -4.64 1.04
CA ILE A 131 -3.84 -5.35 1.23
C ILE A 131 -3.12 -4.87 2.49
N ALA A 132 -3.04 -3.56 2.72
CA ALA A 132 -2.40 -3.01 3.92
C ALA A 132 -3.09 -3.51 5.20
N PHE A 133 -4.43 -3.53 5.22
CA PHE A 133 -5.21 -4.05 6.34
C PHE A 133 -4.95 -5.54 6.57
N ASN A 134 -5.03 -6.37 5.53
CA ASN A 134 -4.75 -7.80 5.67
C ASN A 134 -3.31 -8.02 6.18
N GLY A 135 -2.33 -7.34 5.58
CA GLY A 135 -0.91 -7.47 5.93
C GLY A 135 -0.57 -7.02 7.36
N THR A 136 -1.27 -6.04 7.92
CA THR A 136 -0.96 -5.49 9.25
C THR A 136 -1.92 -5.93 10.35
N VAL A 137 -3.20 -6.15 10.04
CA VAL A 137 -4.23 -6.45 11.03
C VAL A 137 -4.44 -7.95 11.18
N ILE A 138 -4.55 -8.67 10.05
CA ILE A 138 -4.79 -10.13 10.06
C ILE A 138 -3.48 -10.87 10.36
N PHE A 139 -2.43 -10.60 9.58
CA PHE A 139 -1.19 -11.38 9.67
C PHE A 139 -0.20 -10.93 10.76
N LYS A 140 -0.40 -9.75 11.39
CA LYS A 140 0.47 -9.26 12.47
C LYS A 140 -0.32 -9.03 13.77
N SER A 141 0.41 -8.94 14.88
CA SER A 141 -0.12 -8.74 16.23
C SER A 141 0.56 -7.56 16.94
N GLY A 142 0.06 -7.20 18.12
CA GLY A 142 0.62 -6.14 18.95
C GLY A 142 0.46 -4.74 18.34
N TRP A 143 1.49 -3.90 18.47
CA TRP A 143 1.46 -2.51 18.02
C TRP A 143 1.26 -2.35 16.51
N LEU A 144 1.76 -3.31 15.71
CA LEU A 144 1.61 -3.29 14.25
C LEU A 144 0.15 -3.41 13.84
N ARG A 145 -0.62 -4.27 14.52
CA ARG A 145 -2.07 -4.40 14.31
C ARG A 145 -2.79 -3.10 14.63
N ALA A 146 -2.47 -2.48 15.76
CA ALA A 146 -3.04 -1.18 16.14
C ALA A 146 -2.73 -0.10 15.09
N SER A 147 -1.48 -0.04 14.61
CA SER A 147 -1.09 0.93 13.57
C SER A 147 -1.83 0.70 12.24
N GLY A 148 -2.07 -0.56 11.87
CA GLY A 148 -2.85 -0.93 10.68
C GLY A 148 -4.30 -0.49 10.77
N ILE A 149 -4.94 -0.72 11.92
CA ILE A 149 -6.31 -0.27 12.19
C ILE A 149 -6.38 1.26 12.12
N ILE A 150 -5.49 1.96 12.81
CA ILE A 150 -5.45 3.44 12.82
C ILE A 150 -5.24 3.98 11.40
N GLY A 151 -4.27 3.46 10.66
CA GLY A 151 -4.00 3.90 9.29
C GLY A 151 -5.19 3.70 8.36
N THR A 152 -5.88 2.56 8.48
CA THR A 152 -7.09 2.26 7.69
C THR A 152 -8.22 3.23 8.03
N LEU A 153 -8.46 3.48 9.32
CA LEU A 153 -9.49 4.42 9.78
C LEU A 153 -9.20 5.86 9.33
N VAL A 154 -7.94 6.30 9.40
CA VAL A 154 -7.55 7.65 8.94
C VAL A 154 -7.87 7.83 7.47
N VAL A 155 -7.51 6.86 6.62
CA VAL A 155 -7.76 6.97 5.17
C VAL A 155 -9.26 6.86 4.87
N ALA A 156 -9.99 5.96 5.54
CA ALA A 156 -11.43 5.81 5.38
C ALA A 156 -12.20 7.08 5.81
N ALA A 157 -11.83 7.66 6.95
CA ALA A 157 -12.41 8.92 7.43
C ALA A 157 -12.09 10.08 6.47
N ALA A 158 -10.86 10.17 5.96
CA ALA A 158 -10.49 11.16 4.97
C ALA A 158 -11.28 11.01 3.66
N PHE A 159 -11.52 9.77 3.22
CA PHE A 159 -12.35 9.49 2.05
C PHE A 159 -13.81 9.89 2.25
N ALA A 160 -14.41 9.51 3.38
CA ALA A 160 -15.79 9.89 3.74
C ALA A 160 -15.95 11.41 3.88
N TRP A 161 -14.95 12.09 4.45
CA TRP A 161 -14.93 13.55 4.55
C TRP A 161 -14.96 14.23 3.19
N ARG A 162 -14.18 13.73 2.21
CA ARG A 162 -14.20 14.27 0.84
C ARG A 162 -15.58 14.14 0.21
N ILE A 163 -16.20 12.95 0.29
CA ILE A 163 -17.54 12.70 -0.28
C ILE A 163 -18.58 13.66 0.32
N THR A 164 -18.57 13.83 1.65
CA THR A 164 -19.52 14.72 2.32
C THR A 164 -19.28 16.19 1.99
N ARG A 165 -18.04 16.60 1.76
CA ARG A 165 -17.71 17.96 1.30
C ARG A 165 -18.21 18.22 -0.11
N ASP A 166 -17.96 17.29 -1.04
CA ASP A 166 -18.31 17.45 -2.45
C ASP A 166 -19.85 17.48 -2.62
N ARG A 167 -20.59 16.67 -1.84
CA ARG A 167 -22.07 16.73 -1.79
C ARG A 167 -22.63 18.05 -1.25
N LYS A 168 -21.92 18.70 -0.32
CA LYS A 168 -22.33 20.02 0.22
C LYS A 168 -22.08 21.17 -0.74
N SER A 169 -21.17 21.03 -1.71
CA SER A 169 -20.95 22.07 -2.73
C SER A 169 -21.97 22.02 -3.88
N GLU A 170 -22.69 20.91 -4.03
CA GLU A 170 -23.71 20.72 -5.07
C GLU A 170 -25.13 21.12 -4.62
N ALA A 171 -25.32 21.40 -3.32
CA ALA A 171 -26.60 21.80 -2.71
C ALA A 171 -26.62 23.29 -2.38
#